data_AF-A0A962PL31-F1
#
_entry.id   AF-A0A962PL31-F1
#
_cell.length_a   1.000
_cell.length_b   1.000
_cell.length_c   1.000
_cell.angle_alpha   90.00
_cell.angle_beta   90.00
_cell.angle_gamma   90.00
#
_symmetry.space_group_name_H-M   'P 1'
#
loop_
_entity.id
_entity.type
_entity.pdbx_description
1 polymer ?
#
loop_
_entity_poly.entity_id
_entity_poly.type
_entity_poly.pdbx_seq_one_letter_code
_entity_poly.pdbx_strand_id
1 'polypeptide(L)'
;MEIGTLSVPWWASLYLVVLFSFTVAGIIEDWRRNPRGACASAISCCFSFVFVIGFFHPDWATKFGWVLIPMLIYGLMWEFYASVQESSEAEQELKSHDDLTEEEQTMLLNMAIIVNALVVVPGYMAGLKLCMDLFL
;
A
#
# COMPACT_ATOMS: atom_id res chain seq x y z
N MET A 1 -32.73 -17.05 -6.03
CA MET A 1 -31.40 -16.90 -5.41
C MET A 1 -30.57 -16.17 -6.43
N GLU A 2 -30.61 -14.84 -6.40
CA GLU A 2 -29.78 -14.03 -7.29
C GLU A 2 -28.34 -14.24 -6.84
N ILE A 3 -27.51 -14.79 -7.72
CA ILE A 3 -26.06 -14.71 -7.58
C ILE A 3 -25.75 -13.24 -7.84
N GLY A 4 -25.97 -12.40 -6.82
CA GLY A 4 -25.54 -11.01 -6.83
C GLY A 4 -24.05 -11.06 -7.08
N THR A 5 -23.64 -10.69 -8.29
CA THR A 5 -22.23 -10.64 -8.66
C THR A 5 -21.56 -9.75 -7.64
N LEU A 6 -20.62 -10.33 -6.90
CA LEU A 6 -19.69 -9.65 -6.01
C LEU A 6 -18.73 -8.84 -6.90
N SER A 7 -19.28 -7.88 -7.65
CA SER A 7 -18.57 -7.18 -8.71
C SER A 7 -18.00 -5.91 -8.12
N VAL A 8 -16.76 -6.03 -7.64
CA VAL A 8 -15.88 -4.87 -7.48
C VAL A 8 -15.81 -4.18 -8.85
N PRO A 9 -15.97 -2.85 -8.95
CA PRO A 9 -15.85 -2.15 -10.21
C PRO A 9 -14.52 -2.48 -10.90
N TRP A 10 -14.52 -2.63 -12.22
CA TRP A 10 -13.34 -3.08 -12.98
C TRP A 10 -12.07 -2.25 -12.72
N TRP A 11 -12.24 -0.95 -12.45
CA TRP A 11 -11.13 -0.04 -12.13
C TRP A 11 -10.53 -0.32 -10.75
N ALA A 12 -11.33 -0.76 -9.77
CA ALA A 12 -10.85 -1.17 -8.46
C ALA A 12 -10.16 -2.54 -8.54
N SER A 13 -10.64 -3.44 -9.40
CA SER A 13 -9.92 -4.69 -9.70
C SER A 13 -8.57 -4.40 -10.35
N LEU A 14 -8.51 -3.48 -11.33
CA LEU A 14 -7.26 -3.06 -11.96
C LEU A 14 -6.30 -2.46 -10.93
N TYR A 15 -6.80 -1.58 -10.05
CA TYR A 15 -6.03 -1.02 -8.93
C TYR A 15 -5.42 -2.12 -8.04
N LEU A 16 -6.22 -3.11 -7.63
CA LEU A 16 -5.73 -4.22 -6.81
C LEU A 16 -4.66 -5.05 -7.52
N VAL A 17 -4.80 -5.27 -8.83
CA VAL A 17 -3.77 -5.97 -9.62
C VAL A 17 -2.46 -5.17 -9.67
N VAL A 18 -2.54 -3.85 -9.86
CA VAL A 18 -1.36 -2.96 -9.85
C VAL A 18 -0.70 -2.96 -8.48
N LEU A 19 -1.48 -2.77 -7.42
CA LEU A 19 -1.01 -2.80 -6.03
C LEU A 19 -0.31 -4.13 -5.73
N PHE A 20 -0.93 -5.26 -6.06
CA PHE A 20 -0.34 -6.58 -5.86
C PHE A 20 0.96 -6.76 -6.64
N SER A 21 1.02 -6.31 -7.89
CA SER A 21 2.20 -6.42 -8.73
C SER A 21 3.38 -5.65 -8.14
N PHE A 22 3.15 -4.42 -7.66
CA PHE A 22 4.19 -3.63 -6.99
C PHE A 22 4.62 -4.25 -5.66
N THR A 23 3.67 -4.72 -4.85
CA THR A 23 4.01 -5.40 -3.60
C THR A 23 4.83 -6.66 -3.83
N VAL A 24 4.48 -7.49 -4.82
CA VAL A 24 5.26 -8.69 -5.14
C VAL A 24 6.65 -8.33 -5.64
N ALA A 25 6.77 -7.30 -6.49
CA ALA A 25 8.08 -6.83 -6.95
C ALA A 25 8.95 -6.37 -5.77
N GLY A 26 8.41 -5.51 -4.89
CA GLY A 26 9.12 -5.04 -3.69
C GLY A 26 9.49 -6.18 -2.74
N ILE A 27 8.59 -7.13 -2.49
CA ILE A 27 8.89 -8.30 -1.67
C ILE A 27 10.04 -9.12 -2.27
N ILE A 28 10.05 -9.36 -3.58
CA ILE A 28 11.11 -10.16 -4.22
C ILE A 28 12.47 -9.48 -4.06
N GLU A 29 12.51 -8.16 -4.19
CA GLU A 29 13.72 -7.36 -4.01
C GLU A 29 14.20 -7.37 -2.55
N ASP A 30 13.28 -7.14 -1.61
CA ASP A 30 13.57 -7.00 -0.19
C ASP A 30 13.79 -8.33 0.52
N TRP A 31 13.26 -9.44 0.01
CA TRP A 31 13.30 -10.74 0.69
C TRP A 31 14.73 -11.16 1.07
N ARG A 32 15.71 -10.79 0.24
CA ARG A 32 17.12 -11.11 0.47
C ARG A 32 17.81 -10.18 1.46
N ARG A 33 17.40 -8.91 1.53
CA ARG A 33 18.04 -7.88 2.35
C ARG A 33 17.37 -7.74 3.72
N ASN A 34 16.04 -7.75 3.75
CA ASN A 34 15.23 -7.53 4.94
C ASN A 34 13.94 -8.37 4.91
N PRO A 35 14.01 -9.68 5.24
CA PRO A 35 12.84 -10.56 5.18
C PRO A 35 11.72 -10.15 6.15
N ARG A 36 12.05 -9.47 7.26
CA ARG A 36 11.05 -8.96 8.21
C ARG A 36 10.29 -7.78 7.61
N GLY A 37 10.99 -6.86 6.94
CA GLY A 37 10.40 -5.75 6.21
C GLY A 37 9.49 -6.25 5.09
N ALA A 38 9.98 -7.19 4.28
CA ALA A 38 9.18 -7.81 3.21
C ALA A 38 7.87 -8.45 3.74
N CYS A 39 7.92 -9.16 4.87
CA CYS A 39 6.72 -9.71 5.52
C CYS A 39 5.76 -8.61 5.99
N ALA A 40 6.28 -7.53 6.58
CA ALA A 40 5.44 -6.43 7.05
C ALA A 40 4.80 -5.66 5.87
N SER A 41 5.52 -5.45 4.76
CA SER A 41 4.97 -4.90 3.52
C SER A 41 3.91 -5.80 2.89
N ALA A 42 4.10 -7.13 2.95
CA ALA A 42 3.07 -8.09 2.53
C ALA A 42 1.80 -7.98 3.38
N ILE A 43 1.94 -7.87 4.70
CA ILE A 43 0.81 -7.71 5.64
C ILE A 43 0.10 -6.37 5.39
N SER A 44 0.86 -5.29 5.22
CA SER A 44 0.36 -3.95 4.91
C SER A 44 -0.49 -3.97 3.63
N CYS A 45 0.03 -4.57 2.56
CA CYS A 45 -0.72 -4.74 1.32
C CYS A 45 -2.00 -5.58 1.51
N CYS A 46 -1.93 -6.69 2.25
CA CYS A 46 -3.12 -7.48 2.59
C CYS A 46 -4.20 -6.64 3.29
N PHE A 47 -3.81 -5.67 4.13
CA PHE A 47 -4.75 -4.75 4.77
C PHE A 47 -5.41 -3.83 3.74
N SER A 48 -4.64 -3.24 2.83
CA SER A 48 -5.19 -2.45 1.72
C SER A 48 -6.19 -3.24 0.87
N PHE A 49 -5.94 -4.53 0.61
CA PHE A 49 -6.88 -5.43 -0.04
C PHE A 49 -8.19 -5.58 0.74
N VAL A 50 -8.09 -5.83 2.05
CA VAL A 50 -9.27 -5.94 2.93
C VAL A 50 -10.07 -4.63 2.93
N PHE A 51 -9.40 -3.47 2.95
CA PHE A 51 -10.06 -2.17 2.94
C PHE A 51 -10.79 -1.89 1.63
N VAL A 52 -10.14 -2.12 0.49
CA VAL A 52 -10.73 -1.85 -0.83
C VAL A 52 -11.89 -2.79 -1.10
N ILE A 53 -11.74 -4.09 -0.82
CA ILE A 53 -12.83 -5.07 -0.98
C ILE A 53 -13.96 -4.76 0.01
N GLY A 54 -13.63 -4.48 1.27
CA GLY A 54 -14.59 -4.14 2.31
C GLY A 54 -15.37 -2.86 2.01
N PHE A 55 -14.74 -1.90 1.34
CA PHE A 55 -15.39 -0.66 0.88
C PHE A 55 -16.52 -0.92 -0.12
N PHE A 56 -16.36 -1.87 -1.06
CA PHE A 56 -17.41 -2.25 -1.99
C PHE A 56 -18.36 -3.33 -1.44
N HIS A 57 -17.92 -4.07 -0.42
CA HIS A 57 -18.68 -5.14 0.22
C HIS A 57 -18.69 -4.98 1.75
N PRO A 58 -19.52 -4.06 2.29
CA PRO A 58 -19.58 -3.77 3.72
C PRO A 58 -19.91 -4.99 4.58
N ASP A 59 -20.73 -5.91 4.07
CA ASP A 59 -21.07 -7.18 4.75
C ASP A 59 -19.85 -8.06 5.03
N TRP A 60 -18.78 -7.90 4.26
CA TRP A 60 -17.51 -8.58 4.48
C TRP A 60 -16.68 -7.86 5.53
N ALA A 61 -16.66 -6.53 5.48
CA ALA A 61 -15.95 -5.68 6.44
C ALA A 61 -16.49 -5.81 7.87
N THR A 62 -17.81 -5.93 8.03
CA THR A 62 -18.44 -6.12 9.35
C THR A 62 -17.97 -7.39 10.07
N LYS A 63 -17.49 -8.41 9.34
CA LYS A 63 -16.90 -9.62 9.94
C LYS A 63 -15.56 -9.36 10.64
N PHE A 64 -14.79 -8.39 10.15
CA PHE A 64 -13.55 -7.95 10.79
C PHE A 64 -13.84 -7.03 11.99
N GLY A 65 -14.95 -6.30 11.95
CA GLY A 65 -15.40 -5.46 13.06
C GLY A 65 -14.30 -4.48 13.52
N TRP A 66 -14.17 -4.31 14.83
CA TRP A 66 -13.22 -3.37 15.43
C TRP A 66 -11.73 -3.65 15.10
N VAL A 67 -11.41 -4.82 14.53
CA VAL A 67 -10.04 -5.15 14.09
C VAL A 67 -9.60 -4.31 12.88
N LEU A 68 -10.53 -3.73 12.12
CA LEU A 68 -10.21 -2.84 11.00
C LEU A 68 -9.41 -1.59 11.45
N ILE A 69 -9.68 -1.07 12.65
CA ILE A 69 -8.99 0.10 13.20
C ILE A 69 -7.50 -0.17 13.48
N PRO A 70 -7.11 -1.19 14.27
CA PRO A 70 -5.69 -1.48 14.47
C PRO A 70 -4.99 -1.91 13.17
N MET A 71 -5.68 -2.57 12.23
CA MET A 71 -5.12 -2.82 10.89
C MET A 71 -4.79 -1.53 10.16
N LEU A 72 -5.69 -0.54 10.20
CA LEU A 72 -5.51 0.76 9.56
C LEU A 72 -4.34 1.52 10.18
N ILE A 73 -4.28 1.58 11.52
CA ILE A 73 -3.20 2.26 12.24
C ILE A 73 -1.86 1.59 11.96
N TYR A 74 -1.78 0.26 12.08
CA TYR A 74 -0.54 -0.47 11.81
C TYR A 74 -0.07 -0.25 10.37
N GLY A 75 -0.98 -0.39 9.39
CA GLY A 75 -0.65 -0.24 7.99
C GLY A 75 -0.12 1.16 7.68
N LEU A 76 -0.79 2.21 8.16
CA LEU A 76 -0.32 3.60 7.99
C LEU A 76 1.05 3.84 8.65
N MET A 77 1.27 3.30 9.85
CA MET A 77 2.57 3.41 10.53
C MET A 77 3.67 2.67 9.75
N TRP A 78 3.36 1.49 9.21
CA TRP A 78 4.30 0.72 8.42
C TRP A 78 4.65 1.43 7.11
N GLU A 79 3.67 1.91 6.36
CA GLU A 79 3.90 2.62 5.09
C GLU A 79 4.73 3.89 5.30
N PHE A 80 4.49 4.63 6.39
CA PHE A 80 5.30 5.79 6.72
C PHE A 80 6.75 5.39 7.04
N TYR A 81 6.93 4.33 7.84
CA TYR A 81 8.26 3.82 8.17
C TYR A 81 9.01 3.31 6.94
N ALA A 82 8.36 2.49 6.11
CA ALA A 82 8.91 1.95 4.88
C ALA A 82 9.29 3.07 3.91
N SER A 83 8.41 4.06 3.70
CA SER A 83 8.71 5.19 2.83
C SER A 83 9.92 6.01 3.29
N VAL A 84 10.09 6.24 4.60
CA VAL A 84 11.29 6.92 5.14
C VAL A 84 12.55 6.09 4.92
N GLN A 85 12.48 4.78 5.16
CA GLN A 85 13.61 3.88 4.97
C GLN A 85 14.01 3.78 3.49
N GLU A 86 13.07 3.49 2.61
CA GLU A 86 13.27 3.38 1.16
C GLU A 86 13.80 4.69 0.57
N SER A 87 13.29 5.85 1.02
CA SER A 87 13.79 7.14 0.54
C SER A 87 15.26 7.37 0.94
N SER A 88 15.65 6.98 2.16
CA SER A 88 17.03 7.08 2.62
C SER A 88 17.95 6.11 1.85
N GLU A 89 17.48 4.91 1.51
CA GLU A 89 18.25 3.93 0.76
C GLU A 89 18.42 4.38 -0.70
N ALA A 90 17.34 4.87 -1.33
CA ALA A 90 17.36 5.44 -2.67
C ALA A 90 18.26 6.68 -2.77
N GLU A 91 18.26 7.57 -1.77
CA GLU A 91 19.16 8.73 -1.74
C GLU A 91 20.64 8.30 -1.69
N GLN A 92 20.97 7.26 -0.91
CA GLN A 92 22.33 6.73 -0.84
C GLN A 92 22.77 6.06 -2.15
N GLU A 93 21.86 5.33 -2.79
CA GLU A 93 22.12 4.69 -4.09
C GLU A 93 22.31 5.73 -5.19
N LEU A 94 21.44 6.74 -5.27
CA LEU A 94 21.54 7.83 -6.24
C LEU A 94 22.82 8.65 -6.07
N LYS A 95 23.27 8.88 -4.83
CA LYS A 95 24.55 9.56 -4.55
C LYS A 95 25.78 8.77 -4.98
N SER A 96 25.65 7.45 -5.19
CA SER A 96 26.74 6.60 -5.69
C SER A 96 26.91 6.65 -7.21
N HIS A 97 25.98 7.31 -7.91
CA HIS A 97 26.02 7.54 -9.35
C HIS A 97 26.64 8.90 -9.66
N ASP A 98 27.93 8.89 -10.06
CA ASP A 98 28.70 10.09 -10.46
C ASP A 98 28.15 10.77 -11.73
N ASP A 99 27.25 10.10 -12.45
CA ASP A 99 26.67 10.52 -13.72
C ASP A 99 25.36 11.32 -13.59
N LEU A 100 24.80 11.44 -12.37
CA LEU A 100 23.56 12.17 -12.12
C LEU A 100 23.81 13.52 -11.44
N THR A 101 23.12 14.56 -11.90
CA THR A 101 23.10 15.87 -11.22
C THR A 101 22.23 15.82 -9.96
N GLU A 102 22.49 16.71 -8.99
CA GLU A 102 21.67 16.82 -7.76
C GLU A 102 20.17 17.07 -8.07
N GLU A 103 19.88 17.80 -9.15
CA GLU A 103 18.51 18.05 -9.62
C GLU A 103 17.83 16.77 -10.11
N GLU A 104 18.53 15.94 -10.90
CA GLU A 104 18.02 14.66 -11.40
C GLU A 104 17.80 13.65 -10.28
N GLN A 105 18.74 13.57 -9.32
CA GLN A 105 18.60 12.72 -8.14
C GLN A 105 17.34 13.10 -7.34
N THR A 106 17.14 14.39 -7.10
CA THR A 106 15.96 14.91 -6.38
C THR A 106 14.68 14.63 -7.15
N MET A 107 14.68 14.78 -8.48
CA MET A 107 13.53 14.50 -9.33
C MET A 107 13.14 13.02 -9.29
N LEU A 108 14.11 12.11 -9.40
CA LEU A 108 13.88 10.66 -9.35
C LEU A 108 13.33 10.22 -7.99
N LEU A 109 13.91 10.72 -6.90
CA LEU A 109 13.45 10.42 -5.54
C LEU A 109 12.00 10.90 -5.32
N ASN A 110 11.69 12.14 -5.71
CA ASN A 110 10.34 12.68 -5.60
C ASN A 110 9.34 11.90 -6.45
N MET A 111 9.72 11.48 -7.65
CA MET A 111 8.86 10.69 -8.52
C MET A 111 8.55 9.32 -7.90
N ALA A 112 9.53 8.65 -7.29
CA ALA A 112 9.32 7.39 -6.59
C ALA A 112 8.34 7.56 -5.41
N ILE A 113 8.52 8.59 -4.58
CA ILE A 113 7.63 8.90 -3.45
C ILE A 113 6.20 9.17 -3.93
N ILE A 114 6.03 9.96 -4.98
CA ILE A 114 4.71 10.30 -5.54
C ILE A 114 4.02 9.04 -6.08
N VAL A 115 4.73 8.20 -6.84
CA VAL A 115 4.18 6.95 -7.37
C VAL A 115 3.77 6.03 -6.23
N ASN A 116 4.60 5.87 -5.20
CA ASN A 116 4.27 5.07 -4.03
C ASN A 116 3.00 5.60 -3.33
N ALA A 117 2.94 6.91 -3.06
CA ALA A 117 1.78 7.54 -2.44
C ALA A 117 0.51 7.36 -3.29
N LEU A 118 0.58 7.49 -4.61
CA LEU A 118 -0.58 7.31 -5.51
C LEU A 118 -1.12 5.88 -5.50
N VAL A 119 -0.26 4.89 -5.25
CA VAL A 119 -0.65 3.47 -5.17
C VAL A 119 -1.23 3.16 -3.79
N VAL A 120 -0.59 3.64 -2.73
CA VAL A 120 -0.90 3.24 -1.35
C VAL A 120 -2.05 4.03 -0.74
N VAL A 121 -2.08 5.36 -0.93
CA VAL A 121 -3.04 6.27 -0.29
C VAL A 121 -4.50 5.89 -0.59
N PRO A 122 -4.91 5.55 -1.84
CA PRO A 122 -6.30 5.18 -2.12
C PRO A 122 -6.80 3.99 -1.29
N GLY A 123 -5.95 2.98 -1.05
CA GLY A 123 -6.32 1.80 -0.26
C GLY A 123 -6.55 2.14 1.20
N TYR A 124 -5.71 3.00 1.78
CA TYR A 124 -5.86 3.45 3.16
C TYR A 124 -6.99 4.47 3.34
N MET A 125 -7.27 5.31 2.33
CA MET A 125 -8.44 6.18 2.30
C MET A 125 -9.74 5.37 2.27
N ALA A 126 -9.78 4.27 1.53
CA ALA A 126 -10.89 3.32 1.57
C ALA A 126 -11.06 2.73 2.98
N GLY A 127 -9.95 2.37 3.64
CA GLY A 127 -9.96 1.86 5.02
C GLY A 127 -10.45 2.88 6.04
N LEU A 128 -10.02 4.14 5.92
CA LEU A 128 -10.48 5.23 6.76
C LEU A 128 -11.99 5.44 6.61
N LYS A 129 -12.46 5.56 5.37
CA LYS A 129 -13.89 5.73 5.08
C LYS A 129 -14.70 4.55 5.61
N LEU A 130 -14.21 3.32 5.41
CA LEU A 130 -14.85 2.12 5.93
C LEU A 130 -14.96 2.13 7.47
N CYS A 131 -13.93 2.59 8.17
CA CYS A 131 -13.98 2.73 9.64
C CYS A 131 -14.97 3.80 10.07
N MET A 132 -15.06 4.92 9.34
CA MET A 132 -16.04 5.97 9.62
C MET A 132 -17.46 5.44 9.41
N ASP A 133 -17.74 4.81 8.27
CA ASP A 133 -19.08 4.33 7.92
C ASP A 133 -19.60 3.21 8.86
N LEU A 134 -18.70 2.45 9.49
CA LEU A 134 -19.06 1.32 10.35
C LEU A 134 -19.07 1.62 11.86
N PHE A 135 -18.32 2.62 12.33
CA PHE A 135 -18.09 2.83 13.77
C PHE A 135 -18.34 4.25 14.27
N LEU A 136 -18.55 5.24 13.40
CA LEU A 136 -18.79 6.65 13.74
C LEU A 136 -20.15 7.13 13.20
#